data_AF-A0A967FJ14-F1
#
_entry.id   AF-A0A967FJ14-F1
#
_cell.length_a   1.000
_cell.length_b   1.000
_cell.length_c   1.000
_cell.angle_alpha   90.00
_cell.angle_beta   90.00
_cell.angle_gamma   90.00
#
_symmetry.space_group_name_H-M   'P 1'
#
loop_
_entity.id
_entity.type
_entity.pdbx_description
1 polymer ?
#
loop_
_entity_poly.entity_id
_entity_poly.type
_entity_poly.pdbx_seq_one_letter_code
_entity_poly.pdbx_strand_id
1 'polypeptide(L)' 'NPKPLAYMSNCTHASIFKSGIMHAKNSSSAVRKRVIGLFANTAALKPEELDNSEALVEEDPRIFGQSVASLHGDLGMKIL' A
#
# COMPACT_ATOMS: atom_id res chain seq x y z
N ASN A 1 11.42 25.01 10.47
CA ASN A 1 10.82 23.67 10.54
C ASN A 1 9.80 23.46 9.43
N PRO A 2 10.23 23.02 8.22
CA PRO A 2 9.30 22.64 7.18
C PRO A 2 8.50 21.40 7.61
N LYS A 3 7.20 21.40 7.35
CA LYS A 3 6.35 20.23 7.58
C LYS A 3 6.47 19.27 6.39
N PRO A 4 6.34 17.94 6.59
CA PRO A 4 6.29 17.00 5.47
C PRO A 4 5.19 17.40 4.49
N LEU A 5 5.50 17.41 3.19
CA LEU A 5 4.53 17.70 2.14
C LEU A 5 3.48 16.59 2.04
N ALA A 6 3.93 15.33 2.16
CA ALA A 6 3.12 14.14 2.06
C ALA A 6 3.73 12.98 2.87
N TYR A 7 2.99 11.88 2.93
CA TYR A 7 3.35 10.61 3.54
C TYR A 7 3.14 9.48 2.53
N MET A 8 3.91 8.42 2.70
CA MET A 8 3.81 7.20 1.91
C MET A 8 3.97 5.99 2.83
N SER A 9 3.45 4.85 2.38
CA SER A 9 3.69 3.56 3.01
C SER A 9 4.68 2.76 2.16
N ASN A 10 5.39 1.81 2.76
CA ASN A 10 6.21 0.83 2.06
C ASN A 10 6.08 -0.52 2.75
N CYS A 11 6.72 -1.55 2.18
CA CYS A 11 6.85 -2.86 2.81
C CYS A 11 5.49 -3.55 3.11
N THR A 12 4.50 -3.33 2.25
CA THR A 12 3.18 -3.96 2.37
C THR A 12 2.53 -4.14 1.01
N HIS A 13 1.58 -5.05 0.91
CA HIS A 13 0.84 -5.30 -0.33
C HIS A 13 -0.25 -4.23 -0.56
N ALA A 14 -0.62 -4.00 -1.82
CA ALA A 14 -1.64 -3.02 -2.21
C ALA A 14 -3.00 -3.25 -1.52
N SER A 15 -3.40 -4.52 -1.34
CA SER A 15 -4.66 -4.88 -0.65
C SER A 15 -4.65 -4.49 0.83
N ILE A 16 -3.51 -4.70 1.52
CA ILE A 16 -3.34 -4.36 2.94
C ILE A 16 -3.35 -2.84 3.12
N PHE A 17 -2.59 -2.12 2.27
CA PHE A 17 -2.61 -0.67 2.25
C PHE A 17 -4.03 -0.11 2.04
N LYS A 18 -4.75 -0.63 1.03
CA LYS A 18 -6.13 -0.23 0.72
C LYS A 18 -7.06 -0.44 1.92
N SER A 19 -6.99 -1.61 2.56
CA SER A 19 -7.75 -1.90 3.78
C SER A 19 -7.41 -0.92 4.91
N GLY A 20 -6.12 -0.68 5.14
CA GLY A 20 -5.62 0.20 6.20
C GLY A 20 -6.07 1.66 6.04
N ILE A 21 -5.97 2.23 4.83
CA ILE A 21 -6.36 3.62 4.55
C ILE A 21 -7.88 3.81 4.44
N MET A 22 -8.62 2.74 4.12
CA MET A 22 -10.08 2.73 4.12
C MET A 22 -10.70 2.51 5.50
N HIS A 23 -9.93 2.00 6.47
CA HIS A 23 -10.42 1.76 7.81
C HIS A 23 -11.02 3.04 8.44
N ALA A 24 -12.15 2.91 9.15
CA ALA A 24 -12.91 4.06 9.69
C ALA A 24 -12.06 5.00 10.57
N LYS A 25 -11.08 4.45 11.30
CA LYS A 25 -10.15 5.24 12.15
C LYS A 25 -9.08 6.00 11.36
N ASN A 26 -8.75 5.56 10.15
CA ASN A 26 -7.62 6.05 9.36
C ASN A 26 -8.06 6.85 8.12
N SER A 27 -9.35 6.90 7.82
CA SER A 27 -9.88 7.42 6.55
C SER A 27 -10.32 8.89 6.60
N SER A 28 -9.84 9.66 7.57
CA SER A 28 -10.14 11.11 7.66
C SER A 28 -9.68 11.86 6.41
N SER A 29 -10.34 12.98 6.08
CA SER A 29 -9.97 13.77 4.89
C SER A 29 -8.53 14.28 4.93
N ALA A 30 -7.99 14.52 6.13
CA ALA A 30 -6.60 14.93 6.31
C ALA A 30 -5.62 13.82 5.92
N VAL A 31 -5.90 12.57 6.30
CA VAL A 31 -5.09 11.41 5.89
C VAL A 31 -5.18 11.20 4.39
N ARG A 32 -6.39 11.22 3.81
CA ARG A 32 -6.62 11.04 2.37
C ARG A 32 -5.91 12.07 1.50
N LYS A 33 -5.73 13.30 1.99
CA LYS A 33 -5.01 14.36 1.27
C LYS A 33 -3.49 14.27 1.38
N ARG A 34 -2.98 13.65 2.45
CA ARG A 34 -1.56 13.68 2.81
C ARG A 34 -0.84 12.36 2.56
N VAL A 35 -1.54 11.22 2.55
CA VAL A 35 -0.96 9.95 2.11
C VAL A 35 -1.12 9.85 0.60
N ILE A 36 0.00 9.81 -0.13
CA ILE A 36 0.00 9.95 -1.59
C ILE A 36 0.45 8.70 -2.35
N GLY A 37 0.89 7.65 -1.65
CA GLY A 37 1.51 6.54 -2.35
C GLY A 37 1.95 5.37 -1.49
N LEU A 38 2.41 4.34 -2.20
CA LEU A 38 2.84 3.06 -1.66
C LEU A 38 4.01 2.54 -2.49
N PHE A 39 5.08 2.09 -1.83
CA PHE A 39 6.06 1.18 -2.44
C PHE A 39 5.72 -0.25 -2.02
N ALA A 40 5.02 -0.95 -2.91
CA ALA A 40 4.34 -2.20 -2.58
C ALA A 40 5.29 -3.41 -2.57
N ASN A 41 5.04 -4.34 -1.66
CA ASN A 41 5.62 -5.69 -1.72
C ASN A 41 4.77 -6.57 -2.65
N THR A 42 5.43 -7.48 -3.36
CA THR A 42 4.78 -8.42 -4.29
C THR A 42 4.04 -9.55 -3.58
N ALA A 43 4.43 -9.91 -2.36
CA ALA A 43 3.74 -10.93 -1.59
C ALA A 43 2.42 -10.39 -1.02
N ALA A 44 1.30 -10.97 -1.44
CA ALA A 44 -0.03 -10.69 -0.90
C ALA A 44 -0.31 -11.38 0.45
N LEU A 45 0.72 -11.53 1.28
CA LEU A 45 0.68 -12.19 2.58
C LEU A 45 0.89 -11.17 3.70
N LYS A 46 0.40 -11.50 4.90
CA LYS A 46 0.71 -10.71 6.09
C LYS A 46 2.17 -10.92 6.50
N PRO A 47 2.77 -9.95 7.22
CA PRO A 47 4.13 -10.10 7.74
C PRO A 47 4.34 -11.39 8.53
N GLU A 48 3.36 -11.81 9.32
CA GLU A 48 3.44 -13.02 10.15
C GLU A 48 3.47 -14.31 9.31
N GLU A 49 2.91 -14.28 8.10
CA GLU A 49 2.90 -15.42 7.17
C GLU A 49 4.21 -15.52 6.36
N LEU A 50 5.00 -14.45 6.33
CA LEU A 50 6.33 -14.40 5.70
C LEU A 50 7.45 -14.71 6.69
N ASP A 51 7.15 -14.76 7.98
CA ASP A 51 8.15 -14.98 9.01
C ASP A 51 8.80 -16.37 8.84
N ASN A 52 10.12 -16.40 8.77
CA ASN A 52 10.92 -17.60 8.50
C ASN A 52 10.61 -18.30 7.16
N SER A 53 10.06 -17.59 6.15
CA SER A 53 9.89 -18.18 4.82
C SER A 53 11.24 -18.59 4.24
N GLU A 54 11.38 -19.88 3.91
CA GLU A 54 12.59 -20.43 3.27
C GLU A 54 12.68 -20.09 1.78
N ALA A 55 11.59 -19.57 1.20
CA ALA A 55 11.50 -19.22 -0.21
C ALA A 55 11.04 -17.77 -0.41
N LEU A 56 11.40 -17.20 -1.55
CA LEU A 56 10.81 -15.95 -2.02
C LEU A 56 9.35 -16.21 -2.39
N VAL A 57 8.47 -15.39 -1.81
CA VAL A 57 7.04 -15.40 -2.12
C VAL A 57 6.73 -14.15 -2.92
N GLU A 58 6.13 -14.33 -4.08
CA GLU A 58 5.74 -13.26 -4.98
C GLU A 58 4.40 -13.58 -5.65
N GLU A 59 3.74 -12.54 -6.16
CA GLU A 59 2.52 -12.64 -6.95
C GLU A 59 2.87 -12.57 -8.45
N ASP A 60 1.97 -13.07 -9.33
CA ASP A 60 2.10 -12.86 -10.78
C ASP A 60 2.23 -11.34 -11.07
N PRO A 61 3.25 -10.91 -11.82
CA PRO A 61 3.52 -9.48 -12.05
C PRO A 61 2.35 -8.70 -12.67
N ARG A 62 1.48 -9.35 -13.45
CA ARG A 62 0.29 -8.67 -14.03
C ARG A 62 -0.77 -8.46 -12.98
N ILE A 63 -0.99 -9.45 -12.10
CA ILE A 63 -1.92 -9.32 -10.98
C ILE A 63 -1.42 -8.23 -10.02
N PHE A 64 -0.13 -8.27 -9.68
CA PHE A 64 0.50 -7.25 -8.84
C PHE A 64 0.43 -5.85 -9.45
N GLY A 65 0.76 -5.71 -10.73
CA GLY A 65 0.67 -4.43 -11.45
C GLY A 65 -0.76 -3.89 -11.48
N GLN A 66 -1.76 -4.74 -11.68
CA GLN A 66 -3.17 -4.36 -11.65
C GLN A 66 -3.61 -3.91 -10.25
N SER A 67 -3.18 -4.62 -9.20
CA SER A 67 -3.54 -4.29 -7.81
C SER A 67 -2.94 -2.94 -7.37
N VAL A 68 -1.70 -2.66 -7.76
CA VAL A 68 -1.04 -1.36 -7.55
C VAL A 68 -1.73 -0.26 -8.36
N ALA A 69 -1.98 -0.48 -9.66
CA ALA A 69 -2.64 0.50 -10.52
C ALA A 69 -4.06 0.87 -10.05
N SER A 70 -4.80 -0.08 -9.45
CA SER A 70 -6.13 0.20 -8.91
C SER A 70 -6.11 1.24 -7.78
N LEU A 71 -5.00 1.40 -7.04
CA LEU A 71 -4.87 2.40 -5.98
C LEU A 71 -4.95 3.84 -6.52
N HIS A 72 -4.50 4.09 -7.76
CA HIS A 72 -4.69 5.38 -8.41
C HIS A 72 -6.18 5.63 -8.69
N GLY A 73 -6.87 4.67 -9.31
CA GLY A 73 -8.28 4.79 -9.66
C GLY A 73 -9.23 4.87 -8.44
N ASP A 74 -8.98 4.03 -7.44
CA ASP A 74 -9.86 3.90 -6.28
C ASP A 74 -9.64 5.02 -5.24
N LEU A 75 -8.38 5.44 -5.05
CA LEU A 75 -7.97 6.28 -3.92
C LEU A 75 -7.23 7.55 -4.32
N GLY A 76 -6.94 7.77 -5.61
CA GLY A 76 -6.20 8.93 -6.09
C GLY A 76 -4.72 8.94 -5.70
N MET A 77 -4.12 7.77 -5.46
CA MET A 77 -2.68 7.66 -5.16
C MET A 77 -1.85 8.13 -6.36
N LYS A 78 -0.74 8.84 -6.09
CA LYS A 78 0.07 9.54 -7.10
C LYS A 78 1.44 8.92 -7.32
N ILE A 79 1.99 8.24 -6.31
CA ILE A 79 3.31 7.59 -6.37
C ILE A 79 3.12 6.11 -6.04
N LEU A 80 3.40 5.25 -7.01
CA LEU A 80 3.13 3.81 -7.00
C LEU A 80 4.31 3.06 -7.62
#